data_AF-A0A535BQY3-F1
#
_entry.id   AF-A0A535BQY3-F1
#
_cell.length_a   1.000
_cell.length_b   1.000
_cell.length_c   1.000
_cell.angle_alpha   90.00
_cell.angle_beta   90.00
_cell.angle_gamma   90.00
#
_symmetry.space_group_name_H-M   'P 1'
#
loop_
_entity.id
_entity.type
_entity.pdbx_description
1 polymer ?
#
loop_
_entity_poly.entity_id
_entity_poly.type
_entity_poly.pdbx_seq_one_letter_code
_entity_poly.pdbx_strand_id
1 'polypeptide(L)'
;MTVCRACRLRKQKAYRAGLSADRRARNRLGMVAWRFGLTSEAVAQILVQQRNRCAICNRLMKRGRGVEGANLDHKRGTRLPRGFLCKECNIKVGHFEHVQRFSAEFMAKMTTYLHRYENDLIP
;
A
#
# COMPACT_ATOMS: atom_id res chain seq x y z
N MET A 1 -3.32 -6.63 28.98
CA MET A 1 -3.89 -7.91 28.48
C MET A 1 -3.81 -7.96 26.96
N THR A 2 -2.87 -8.70 26.41
CA THR A 2 -2.67 -8.82 24.95
C THR A 2 -3.59 -9.91 24.41
N VAL A 3 -4.63 -9.52 23.68
CA VAL A 3 -5.54 -10.47 23.00
C VAL A 3 -4.78 -11.23 21.90
N CYS A 4 -4.97 -12.56 21.81
CA CYS A 4 -4.32 -13.39 20.80
C CYS A 4 -4.58 -12.89 19.36
N ARG A 5 -3.61 -13.01 18.44
CA ARG A 5 -3.76 -12.53 17.05
C ARG A 5 -4.99 -13.12 16.36
N ALA A 6 -5.20 -14.43 16.48
CA ALA A 6 -6.35 -15.10 15.91
C ALA A 6 -7.68 -14.59 16.51
N CYS A 7 -7.71 -14.34 17.82
CA CYS A 7 -8.86 -13.80 18.55
C CYS A 7 -9.19 -12.38 18.06
N ARG A 8 -8.18 -11.53 17.90
CA ARG A 8 -8.33 -10.17 17.34
C ARG A 8 -8.84 -10.20 15.91
N LEU A 9 -8.31 -11.10 15.06
CA LEU A 9 -8.76 -11.25 13.67
C LEU A 9 -10.22 -11.75 13.60
N ARG A 10 -10.61 -12.73 14.43
CA ARG A 10 -12.00 -13.20 14.54
C ARG A 10 -12.94 -12.07 14.93
N LYS A 11 -12.62 -11.32 15.99
CA LYS A 11 -13.41 -10.16 16.43
C LYS A 11 -13.52 -9.10 15.33
N GLN A 12 -12.43 -8.81 14.62
CA GLN A 12 -12.44 -7.85 13.51
C GLN A 12 -13.30 -8.33 12.34
N LYS A 13 -13.26 -9.62 11.99
CA LYS A 13 -14.10 -10.20 10.94
C LYS A 13 -15.58 -10.10 11.30
N ALA A 14 -15.95 -10.49 12.53
CA ALA A 14 -17.33 -10.40 13.02
C ALA A 14 -17.84 -8.95 13.04
N TYR A 15 -17.04 -8.02 13.57
CA TYR A 15 -17.38 -6.59 13.57
C TYR A 15 -17.66 -6.08 12.14
N ARG A 16 -16.78 -6.40 11.18
CA ARG A 16 -16.93 -5.94 9.77
C ARG A 16 -18.11 -6.56 9.04
N ALA A 17 -18.51 -7.79 9.41
CA ALA A 17 -19.64 -8.49 8.81
C ALA A 17 -20.97 -7.78 9.12
N GLY A 18 -21.11 -7.24 10.34
CA GLY A 18 -22.31 -6.50 10.76
C GLY A 18 -22.41 -5.05 10.27
N LEU A 19 -21.43 -4.54 9.51
CA LEU A 19 -21.44 -3.15 9.06
C LEU A 19 -22.14 -2.97 7.71
N SER A 20 -23.05 -2.00 7.63
CA SER A 20 -23.62 -1.52 6.36
C SER A 20 -22.56 -0.93 5.43
N ALA A 21 -22.88 -0.85 4.13
CA ALA A 21 -22.00 -0.22 3.14
C ALA A 21 -21.66 1.23 3.53
N ASP A 22 -22.65 2.02 3.96
CA ASP A 22 -22.47 3.42 4.33
C ASP A 22 -21.60 3.59 5.58
N ARG A 23 -21.79 2.72 6.59
CA ARG A 23 -20.94 2.75 7.78
C ARG A 23 -19.49 2.41 7.42
N ARG A 24 -19.27 1.45 6.50
CA ARG A 24 -17.92 1.11 6.01
C ARG A 24 -17.28 2.28 5.27
N ALA A 25 -18.04 2.99 4.44
CA ALA A 25 -17.56 4.17 3.73
C ALA A 25 -17.17 5.29 4.71
N ARG A 26 -18.05 5.65 5.65
CA ARG A 26 -17.77 6.66 6.69
C ARG A 26 -16.56 6.31 7.54
N ASN A 27 -16.45 5.07 8.01
CA ASN A 27 -15.30 4.62 8.78
C ASN A 27 -13.99 4.74 7.98
N ARG A 28 -14.01 4.47 6.67
CA ARG A 28 -12.85 4.63 5.80
C ARG A 28 -12.43 6.10 5.69
N LEU A 29 -13.39 7.01 5.48
CA LEU A 29 -13.12 8.45 5.42
C LEU A 29 -12.55 8.97 6.74
N GLY A 30 -13.16 8.63 7.87
CA GLY A 30 -12.66 9.01 9.19
C GLY A 30 -11.26 8.48 9.48
N MET A 31 -10.95 7.26 9.02
CA MET A 31 -9.61 6.69 9.15
C MET A 31 -8.57 7.47 8.34
N VAL A 32 -8.91 7.88 7.12
CA VAL A 32 -8.01 8.66 6.25
C VAL A 32 -7.74 10.04 6.86
N ALA A 33 -8.78 10.73 7.34
CA ALA A 33 -8.64 11.99 8.03
C ALA A 33 -7.75 11.87 9.28
N TRP A 34 -8.02 10.87 10.13
CA TRP A 34 -7.21 10.66 11.34
C TRP A 34 -5.75 10.27 11.05
N ARG A 35 -5.53 9.40 10.03
CA ARG A 35 -4.21 8.86 9.74
C ARG A 35 -3.32 9.85 9.00
N PHE A 36 -3.87 10.65 8.10
CA PHE A 36 -3.10 11.50 7.19
C PHE A 36 -3.39 12.99 7.35
N GLY A 37 -4.37 13.40 8.17
CA GLY A 37 -4.77 14.80 8.29
C GLY A 37 -5.40 15.37 7.02
N LEU A 38 -5.90 14.51 6.13
CA LEU A 38 -6.46 14.91 4.84
C LEU A 38 -7.98 14.83 4.80
N THR A 39 -8.61 15.75 4.08
CA THR A 39 -10.03 15.65 3.74
C THR A 39 -10.27 14.63 2.64
N SER A 40 -11.52 14.20 2.46
CA SER A 40 -11.92 13.32 1.36
C SER A 40 -11.57 13.91 -0.01
N GLU A 41 -11.70 15.23 -0.14
CA GLU A 41 -11.49 15.98 -1.37
C GLU A 41 -10.00 16.02 -1.69
N ALA A 42 -9.15 16.32 -0.71
CA ALA A 42 -7.69 16.31 -0.89
C ALA A 42 -7.20 14.93 -1.35
N VAL A 43 -7.73 13.86 -0.76
CA VAL A 43 -7.41 12.48 -1.14
C VAL A 43 -7.88 12.17 -2.56
N ALA A 44 -9.07 12.63 -2.95
CA ALA A 44 -9.56 12.47 -4.31
C ALA A 44 -8.70 13.24 -5.33
N GLN A 45 -8.23 14.43 -4.98
CA GLN A 45 -7.38 15.26 -5.86
C GLN A 45 -6.05 14.58 -6.19
N ILE A 46 -5.40 13.91 -5.24
CA ILE A 46 -4.18 13.14 -5.50
C ILE A 46 -4.43 12.09 -6.59
N LEU A 47 -5.56 11.38 -6.51
CA LEU A 47 -5.90 10.34 -7.47
C LEU A 47 -6.23 10.92 -8.87
N VAL A 48 -6.89 12.09 -8.91
CA VAL A 48 -7.19 12.84 -10.14
C VAL A 48 -5.90 13.32 -10.81
N GLN A 49 -4.98 13.91 -10.05
CA GLN A 49 -3.67 14.35 -10.54
C GLN A 49 -2.86 13.17 -11.10
N GLN A 50 -2.97 12.01 -10.47
CA GLN A 50 -2.39 10.76 -10.97
C GLN A 50 -3.17 10.10 -12.13
N ARG A 51 -4.23 10.73 -12.62
CA ARG A 51 -5.09 10.20 -13.71
C ARG A 51 -5.60 8.78 -13.42
N ASN A 52 -5.91 8.49 -12.15
CA ASN A 52 -6.28 7.16 -11.66
C ASN A 52 -5.23 6.08 -11.94
N ARG A 53 -3.93 6.41 -11.98
CA ARG A 53 -2.83 5.47 -12.25
C ARG A 53 -1.85 5.36 -11.10
N CYS A 54 -1.26 4.19 -10.94
CA CYS A 54 -0.21 3.94 -9.96
C CYS A 54 0.99 4.87 -10.22
N ALA A 55 1.46 5.58 -9.20
CA ALA A 55 2.60 6.51 -9.33
C ALA A 55 3.93 5.83 -9.70
N ILE A 56 4.02 4.50 -9.60
CA ILE A 56 5.24 3.73 -9.91
C ILE A 56 5.11 3.02 -11.26
N CYS A 57 4.10 2.18 -11.44
CA CYS A 57 3.98 1.34 -12.64
C CYS A 57 2.97 1.83 -13.68
N ASN A 58 2.33 2.99 -13.46
CA ASN A 58 1.33 3.60 -14.36
C ASN A 58 0.09 2.74 -14.69
N ARG A 59 -0.07 1.57 -14.05
CA ARG A 59 -1.27 0.73 -14.19
C ARG A 59 -2.51 1.50 -13.75
N LEU A 60 -3.57 1.43 -14.56
CA LEU A 60 -4.87 1.99 -14.21
C LEU A 60 -5.39 1.33 -12.93
N MET A 61 -5.76 2.14 -11.95
CA MET A 61 -6.28 1.68 -10.67
C MET A 61 -7.78 1.88 -10.65
N LYS A 62 -8.51 0.86 -10.21
CA LYS A 62 -9.96 0.93 -10.06
C LYS A 62 -10.31 1.31 -8.63
N ARG A 63 -11.42 2.02 -8.47
CA ARG A 63 -12.01 2.24 -7.14
C ARG A 63 -12.46 0.89 -6.58
N GLY A 64 -11.94 0.50 -5.41
CA GLY A 64 -12.36 -0.73 -4.74
C GLY A 64 -11.25 -1.44 -3.97
N ARG A 65 -11.53 -2.68 -3.56
CA ARG A 65 -10.54 -3.62 -3.03
C ARG A 65 -10.08 -4.55 -4.17
N GLY A 66 -8.83 -5.00 -4.14
CA GLY A 66 -8.28 -5.92 -5.15
C GLY A 66 -6.83 -5.59 -5.50
N VAL A 67 -6.27 -6.32 -6.47
CA VAL A 67 -4.91 -6.06 -7.01
C VAL A 67 -4.82 -4.66 -7.64
N GLU A 68 -5.91 -4.24 -8.30
CA GLU A 68 -6.06 -2.91 -8.92
C GLU A 68 -6.54 -1.82 -7.95
N GLY A 69 -6.69 -2.15 -6.66
CA GLY A 69 -7.13 -1.17 -5.66
C GLY A 69 -6.08 -0.08 -5.43
N ALA A 70 -6.52 1.17 -5.44
CA ALA A 70 -5.68 2.33 -5.13
C ALA A 70 -5.40 2.41 -3.61
N ASN A 71 -4.13 2.32 -3.23
CA ASN A 71 -3.66 2.46 -1.84
C ASN A 71 -2.89 3.76 -1.69
N LEU A 72 -3.29 4.62 -0.75
CA LEU A 72 -2.55 5.85 -0.46
C LEU A 72 -1.30 5.48 0.34
N ASP A 73 -0.16 5.57 -0.32
CA ASP A 73 1.14 5.26 0.26
C ASP A 73 1.65 6.43 1.10
N HIS A 74 2.54 6.17 2.06
CA HIS A 74 3.03 7.16 3.01
C HIS A 74 4.46 6.84 3.45
N LYS A 75 5.23 7.88 3.79
CA LYS A 75 6.61 7.72 4.24
C LYS A 75 6.64 6.97 5.58
N ARG A 76 7.38 5.86 5.64
CA ARG A 76 7.56 5.05 6.86
C ARG A 76 7.97 5.92 8.05
N GLY A 77 7.35 5.68 9.21
CA GLY A 77 7.63 6.43 10.44
C GLY A 77 6.97 7.81 10.51
N THR A 78 6.24 8.23 9.46
CA THR A 78 5.51 9.50 9.44
C THR A 78 4.05 9.29 9.03
N ARG A 79 3.24 10.33 9.17
CA ARG A 79 1.87 10.40 8.63
C ARG A 79 1.80 11.13 7.29
N LEU A 80 2.95 11.43 6.68
CA LEU A 80 3.02 12.18 5.43
C LEU A 80 2.67 11.28 4.24
N PRO A 81 1.56 11.55 3.53
CA PRO A 81 1.18 10.79 2.35
C PRO A 81 2.15 11.09 1.18
N ARG A 82 2.34 10.09 0.32
CA ARG A 82 3.01 10.22 -0.98
C ARG A 82 1.94 10.26 -2.07
N GLY A 83 1.83 9.21 -2.86
CA GLY A 83 0.81 9.05 -3.89
C GLY A 83 0.04 7.74 -3.76
N PHE A 84 -0.94 7.54 -4.63
CA PHE A 84 -1.61 6.27 -4.78
C PHE A 84 -0.77 5.25 -5.55
N LEU A 85 -0.68 4.06 -4.99
CA LEU A 85 -0.03 2.90 -5.60
C LEU A 85 -1.02 1.76 -5.78
N CYS A 86 -0.80 0.94 -6.81
CA CYS A 86 -1.47 -0.36 -6.90
C CYS A 86 -0.99 -1.26 -5.74
N LYS A 87 -1.74 -2.33 -5.45
CA LYS A 87 -1.45 -3.22 -4.32
C LYS A 87 -0.02 -3.79 -4.38
N GLU A 88 0.43 -4.20 -5.56
CA GLU A 88 1.76 -4.79 -5.77
C GLU A 88 2.88 -3.79 -5.48
N CYS A 89 2.80 -2.59 -6.06
CA CYS A 89 3.78 -1.53 -5.83
C CYS A 89 3.80 -1.10 -4.37
N ASN A 90 2.63 -0.93 -3.73
CA ASN A 90 2.55 -0.57 -2.32
C ASN A 90 3.23 -1.60 -1.41
N ILE A 91 3.06 -2.90 -1.68
CA ILE A 91 3.71 -3.97 -0.92
C ILE A 91 5.23 -3.94 -1.15
N LYS A 92 5.69 -3.84 -2.40
CA LYS A 92 7.12 -3.76 -2.73
C LYS A 92 7.80 -2.57 -2.05
N VAL A 93 7.18 -1.39 -2.07
CA VAL A 93 7.66 -0.19 -1.37
C VAL A 93 7.73 -0.45 0.13
N GLY A 94 6.68 -1.03 0.73
CA GLY A 94 6.70 -1.38 2.15
C GLY A 94 7.83 -2.33 2.53
N HIS A 95 8.06 -3.40 1.76
CA HIS A 95 9.20 -4.30 1.97
C HIS A 95 10.53 -3.57 1.83
N PHE A 96 10.71 -2.81 0.76
CA PHE A 96 11.92 -2.04 0.54
C PHE A 96 12.20 -1.08 1.69
N GLU A 97 11.18 -0.36 2.16
CA GLU A 97 11.29 0.54 3.29
C GLU A 97 11.58 -0.18 4.60
N HIS A 98 10.96 -1.34 4.86
CA HIS A 98 11.24 -2.15 6.05
C HIS A 98 12.69 -2.61 6.13
N VAL A 99 13.28 -2.97 5.00
CA VAL A 99 14.63 -3.52 4.91
C VAL A 99 15.69 -2.42 4.64
N GLN A 100 15.38 -1.12 4.81
CA GLN A 100 16.37 -0.05 4.57
C GLN A 100 17.65 -0.19 5.42
N ARG A 101 18.62 -0.92 4.85
CA ARG A 101 20.09 -0.91 5.04
C ARG A 101 20.78 -1.33 3.73
N PHE A 102 20.17 -1.10 2.57
CA PHE A 102 20.82 -1.37 1.29
C PHE A 102 21.45 -0.10 0.76
N SER A 103 22.78 -0.09 0.67
CA SER A 103 23.51 0.95 -0.04
C SER A 103 23.21 0.89 -1.54
N ALA A 104 23.48 1.98 -2.26
CA ALA A 104 23.41 1.97 -3.73
C ALA A 104 24.26 0.82 -4.33
N GLU A 105 25.41 0.54 -3.71
CA GLU A 105 26.29 -0.57 -4.08
C GLU A 105 25.61 -1.95 -3.90
N PHE A 106 24.93 -2.18 -2.77
CA PHE A 106 24.20 -3.44 -2.57
C PHE A 106 23.13 -3.62 -3.66
N MET A 107 22.38 -2.56 -3.97
CA MET A 107 21.34 -2.61 -5.00
C MET A 107 21.93 -2.97 -6.36
N ALA A 108 23.06 -2.38 -6.74
CA ALA A 108 23.77 -2.72 -7.98
C ALA A 108 24.21 -4.20 -8.00
N LYS A 109 24.81 -4.70 -6.90
CA LYS A 109 25.23 -6.11 -6.80
C LYS A 109 24.05 -7.08 -6.90
N MET A 110 22.93 -6.76 -6.25
CA MET A 110 21.71 -7.56 -6.32
C MET A 110 21.16 -7.61 -7.77
N THR A 111 21.13 -6.46 -8.47
CA THR A 111 20.73 -6.42 -9.89
C THR A 111 21.66 -7.25 -10.77
N THR A 112 22.99 -7.14 -10.60
CA THR A 112 23.96 -7.98 -11.33
C THR A 112 23.76 -9.47 -11.05
N TYR A 113 23.54 -9.85 -9.79
CA TYR A 113 23.29 -11.24 -9.41
C TYR A 113 22.04 -11.79 -10.11
N LEU A 114 20.91 -11.10 -10.05
CA LEU A 114 19.67 -11.56 -10.68
C LEU A 114 19.82 -11.70 -12.19
N HIS A 115 20.43 -10.71 -12.86
CA HIS A 115 20.66 -10.76 -14.30
C HIS A 115 21.53 -11.93 -14.75
N ARG A 116 22.52 -12.34 -13.93
CA ARG A 116 23.33 -13.53 -14.22
C ARG A 116 22.47 -14.78 -14.33
N TYR A 117 21.52 -14.98 -13.42
CA TYR A 117 20.71 -16.20 -13.37
C TYR A 117 19.38 -16.11 -14.13
N GLU A 118 19.01 -14.96 -14.67
CA GLU A 118 17.89 -14.82 -15.60
C GLU A 118 18.28 -15.13 -17.05
N ASN A 119 19.56 -14.91 -17.41
CA ASN A 119 20.04 -15.09 -18.79
C ASN A 119 20.84 -16.38 -19.01
N ASP A 120 21.38 -16.97 -17.94
CA ASP A 120 22.07 -18.26 -18.01
C ASP A 120 21.11 -19.36 -17.53
N LEU A 121 20.71 -20.26 -18.44
CA LEU A 121 20.22 -21.58 -18.04
C LEU A 121 21.36 -22.24 -17.24
N ILE A 122 21.13 -22.49 -15.96
CA ILE A 122 22.01 -23.33 -15.15
C ILE A 122 22.20 -24.64 -15.94
N PRO A 123 23.44 -25.10 -16.21
CA PRO A 123 23.65 -26.39 -16.86
C PRO A 123 22.96 -27.54 -16.10
#